data_AF-A0A3E1E0E6-F1
#
_entry.id   AF-A0A3E1E0E6-F1
#
_cell.length_a   1.000
_cell.length_b   1.000
_cell.length_c   1.000
_cell.angle_alpha   90.00
_cell.angle_beta   90.00
_cell.angle_gamma   90.00
#
_symmetry.space_group_name_H-M   'P 1'
#
loop_
_entity.id
_entity.type
_entity.pdbx_description
1 polymer ?
#
loop_
_entity_poly.entity_id
_entity_poly.type
_entity_poly.pdbx_seq_one_letter_code
_entity_poly.pdbx_strand_id
1 'polypeptide(L)'
;MSKDTVTQYWLGALTVVFLGLGGFFIVNSAARPAAGKEIPLVDVKFLDRTASRRTYADLVKANEDLSDYDCYGCHEKGKPPPIRYDANQKIIVPKEHSDVVMGHGSHDRNNLCYNCHNEQNLLTLQVRDGREVGFDNIPQLCGSCHGPNLRDWEAGAHGRTSGYWDRSLGTADRLSCANCHNPHAPRIPTRESAPAPHSLHGPAGTSSPHETTH
;
A
#
# COMPACT_ATOMS: atom_id res chain seq x y z
N MET A 1 15.10 -60.46 31.94
CA MET A 1 15.83 -59.25 31.46
C MET A 1 15.23 -58.05 32.18
N SER A 2 16.02 -57.20 32.85
CA SER A 2 15.47 -56.03 33.57
C SER A 2 14.86 -55.04 32.56
N LYS A 3 13.82 -54.30 32.96
CA LYS A 3 13.23 -53.23 32.14
C LYS A 3 14.30 -52.20 31.71
N ASP A 4 15.34 -52.04 32.52
CA ASP A 4 16.46 -51.13 32.24
C ASP A 4 17.33 -51.62 31.08
N THR A 5 17.57 -52.94 30.98
CA THR A 5 18.35 -53.55 29.90
C THR A 5 17.65 -53.44 28.55
N VAL A 6 16.33 -53.59 28.54
CA VAL A 6 15.52 -53.41 27.32
C VAL A 6 15.54 -51.95 26.88
N THR A 7 15.45 -51.02 27.83
CA THR A 7 15.51 -49.57 27.56
C THR A 7 16.88 -49.15 26.99
N GLN A 8 17.97 -49.65 27.56
CA GLN A 8 19.33 -49.40 27.08
C GLN A 8 19.56 -49.95 25.66
N TYR A 9 19.02 -51.14 25.35
CA TYR A 9 19.10 -51.71 24.01
C TYR A 9 18.40 -50.84 22.96
N TRP A 10 17.18 -50.36 23.26
CA TRP A 10 16.44 -49.47 22.36
C TRP A 10 17.11 -48.11 22.16
N LEU A 11 17.66 -47.52 23.23
CA LEU A 11 18.42 -46.27 23.14
C LEU A 11 19.68 -46.42 22.28
N GLY A 12 20.41 -47.54 22.44
CA GLY A 12 21.56 -47.86 21.60
C GLY A 12 21.16 -48.03 20.13
N ALA A 13 20.10 -48.79 19.86
CA ALA A 13 19.58 -49.01 18.50
C ALA A 13 19.15 -47.69 17.83
N LEU A 14 18.40 -46.84 18.54
CA LEU A 14 17.99 -45.53 18.03
C LEU A 14 19.18 -44.61 17.74
N THR A 15 20.20 -44.62 18.62
CA THR A 15 21.42 -43.82 18.42
C THR A 15 22.14 -44.22 17.12
N VAL A 16 22.27 -45.52 16.86
CA VAL A 16 22.87 -46.02 15.62
C VAL A 16 22.04 -45.61 14.39
N VAL A 17 20.71 -45.67 14.48
CA VAL A 17 19.81 -45.22 13.39
C VAL A 17 19.97 -43.73 13.12
N PHE A 18 19.98 -42.88 14.16
CA PHE A 18 20.16 -41.44 13.98
C PHE A 18 21.55 -41.08 13.44
N LEU A 19 22.61 -41.78 13.85
CA LEU A 19 23.94 -41.61 13.28
C LEU A 19 24.00 -42.04 11.81
N GLY A 20 23.35 -43.16 11.46
CA GLY A 20 23.23 -43.63 10.08
C GLY A 20 22.48 -42.64 9.18
N LEU A 21 21.35 -42.11 9.67
CA LEU A 21 20.59 -41.05 8.97
C LEU A 21 21.42 -39.76 8.85
N GLY A 22 22.12 -39.35 9.91
CA GLY A 22 23.01 -38.19 9.90
C GLY A 22 24.10 -38.32 8.84
N GLY A 23 24.76 -39.48 8.76
CA GLY A 23 25.74 -39.78 7.71
C GLY A 23 25.12 -39.75 6.31
N PHE A 24 23.94 -40.34 6.13
CA PHE A 24 23.22 -40.33 4.85
C PHE A 24 22.88 -38.90 4.38
N PHE A 25 22.43 -38.02 5.29
CA PHE A 25 22.15 -36.62 4.96
C PHE A 25 23.42 -35.82 4.69
N ILE A 26 24.53 -36.07 5.40
CA ILE A 26 25.82 -35.41 5.12
C ILE A 26 26.32 -35.78 3.71
N VAL A 27 26.23 -37.06 3.32
CA VAL A 27 26.64 -37.50 1.99
C VAL A 27 25.72 -36.94 0.89
N ASN A 28 24.39 -36.94 1.11
CA ASN A 28 23.45 -36.46 0.10
C ASN A 28 23.26 -34.94 0.06
N SER A 29 23.63 -34.21 1.12
CA SER A 29 23.63 -32.73 1.09
C SER A 29 24.76 -32.14 0.25
N ALA A 30 25.77 -32.96 -0.09
CA ALA A 30 26.79 -32.60 -1.08
C ALA A 30 26.31 -32.76 -2.53
N ALA A 31 25.11 -33.31 -2.77
CA ALA A 31 24.49 -33.28 -4.09
C ALA A 31 24.24 -31.82 -4.47
N ARG A 32 25.02 -31.31 -5.43
CA ARG A 32 24.88 -29.94 -5.91
C ARG A 32 23.43 -29.77 -6.40
N PRO A 33 22.72 -28.70 -5.99
CA PRO A 33 21.44 -28.40 -6.60
C PRO A 33 21.65 -28.31 -8.11
N ALA A 34 20.71 -28.88 -8.88
CA ALA A 34 20.72 -28.73 -10.33
C ALA A 34 20.91 -27.25 -10.67
N ALA A 35 21.79 -26.94 -11.63
CA ALA A 35 22.03 -25.58 -12.06
C ALA A 35 20.68 -24.91 -12.34
N GLY A 36 20.38 -23.82 -11.63
CA GLY A 36 19.10 -23.13 -11.75
C GLY A 36 18.87 -22.72 -13.20
N LYS A 37 17.65 -22.94 -13.71
CA LYS A 37 17.26 -22.46 -15.03
C LYS A 37 17.38 -20.93 -15.04
N GLU A 38 18.03 -20.39 -16.06
CA GLU A 38 18.11 -18.94 -16.24
C GLU A 38 16.69 -18.37 -16.38
N ILE A 39 16.34 -17.42 -15.50
CA ILE A 39 15.03 -16.79 -15.47
C ILE A 39 15.13 -15.48 -16.23
N PRO A 40 14.36 -15.29 -17.33
CA PRO A 40 14.37 -14.03 -18.05
C PRO A 40 13.86 -12.90 -17.15
N LEU A 41 14.50 -11.73 -17.24
CA LEU A 41 14.05 -10.54 -16.51
C LEU A 41 12.71 -10.05 -17.04
N VAL A 42 11.86 -9.60 -16.13
CA VAL A 42 10.62 -8.90 -16.48
C VAL A 42 10.91 -7.46 -16.90
N ASP A 43 9.97 -6.86 -17.63
CA ASP A 43 10.03 -5.44 -18.00
C ASP A 43 10.21 -4.56 -16.74
N VAL A 44 11.11 -3.58 -16.83
CA VAL A 44 11.46 -2.67 -15.74
C VAL A 44 10.26 -1.86 -15.20
N LYS A 45 9.20 -1.70 -16.00
CA LYS A 45 7.94 -1.06 -15.56
C LYS A 45 7.33 -1.78 -14.35
N PHE A 46 7.53 -3.08 -14.21
CA PHE A 46 7.02 -3.87 -13.08
C PHE A 46 7.89 -3.73 -11.82
N LEU A 47 9.07 -3.10 -11.93
CA LEU A 47 9.99 -2.86 -10.83
C LEU A 47 9.88 -1.42 -10.28
N ASP A 48 9.09 -0.57 -10.92
CA ASP A 48 8.90 0.82 -10.52
C ASP A 48 8.25 0.90 -9.14
N ARG A 49 8.92 1.64 -8.24
CA ARG A 49 8.49 1.88 -6.86
C ARG A 49 7.94 3.28 -6.69
N THR A 50 7.87 4.10 -7.73
CA THR A 50 7.29 5.43 -7.62
C THR A 50 5.82 5.34 -7.18
N ALA A 51 5.42 6.26 -6.30
CA ALA A 51 4.01 6.42 -5.96
C ALA A 51 3.30 7.03 -7.17
N SER A 52 2.02 6.71 -7.36
CA SER A 52 1.26 7.23 -8.50
C SER A 52 0.97 8.72 -8.40
N ARG A 53 1.07 9.28 -7.19
CA ARG A 53 0.86 10.69 -6.90
C ARG A 53 1.85 11.14 -5.84
N ARG A 54 2.21 12.42 -5.90
CA ARG A 54 2.90 13.13 -4.82
C ARG A 54 1.89 13.91 -4.00
N THR A 55 2.13 13.98 -2.71
CA THR A 55 1.31 14.70 -1.74
C THR A 55 2.03 15.95 -1.28
N TYR A 56 1.32 16.80 -0.54
CA TYR A 56 1.90 17.97 0.11
C TYR A 56 3.16 17.62 0.91
N ALA A 57 3.11 16.56 1.72
CA ALA A 57 4.26 16.12 2.51
C ALA A 57 5.47 15.73 1.63
N ASP A 58 5.23 15.13 0.46
CA ASP A 58 6.30 14.76 -0.47
C ASP A 58 6.96 15.98 -1.13
N LEU A 59 6.18 17.03 -1.39
CA LEU A 59 6.67 18.28 -1.95
C LEU A 59 7.47 19.07 -0.90
N VAL A 60 6.95 19.15 0.34
CA VAL A 60 7.66 19.75 1.48
C VAL A 60 8.99 19.05 1.71
N LYS A 61 8.99 17.70 1.77
CA LYS A 61 10.20 16.91 1.99
C LYS A 61 11.24 17.10 0.89
N ALA A 62 10.80 17.33 -0.34
CA ALA A 62 11.67 17.59 -1.47
C ALA A 62 12.08 19.06 -1.62
N ASN A 63 11.57 19.96 -0.76
CA ASN A 63 11.73 21.41 -0.86
C ASN A 63 11.35 21.93 -2.25
N GLU A 64 10.19 21.48 -2.74
CA GLU A 64 9.63 21.86 -4.03
C GLU A 64 8.59 22.98 -3.90
N ASP A 65 8.05 23.41 -5.05
CA ASP A 65 7.02 24.43 -5.11
C ASP A 65 5.74 23.97 -4.40
N LEU A 66 5.18 24.88 -3.60
CA LEU A 66 3.97 24.69 -2.81
C LEU A 66 2.90 25.75 -3.17
N SER A 67 3.07 26.50 -4.26
CA SER A 67 2.12 27.54 -4.68
C SER A 67 0.70 27.02 -4.85
N ASP A 68 0.54 25.76 -5.28
CA ASP A 68 -0.76 25.10 -5.43
C ASP A 68 -1.51 24.94 -4.10
N TYR A 69 -0.81 25.08 -2.96
CA TYR A 69 -1.36 25.02 -1.61
C TYR A 69 -1.54 26.41 -0.98
N ASP A 70 -1.17 27.51 -1.67
CA ASP A 70 -1.45 28.87 -1.21
C ASP A 70 -2.89 29.27 -1.53
N CYS A 71 -3.84 28.66 -0.82
CA CYS A 71 -5.27 28.88 -1.03
C CYS A 71 -5.65 30.37 -0.89
N TYR A 72 -4.94 31.10 -0.03
CA TYR A 72 -5.22 32.51 0.26
C TYR A 72 -4.58 33.48 -0.74
N GLY A 73 -3.81 32.97 -1.71
CA GLY A 73 -3.42 33.76 -2.89
C GLY A 73 -4.63 34.21 -3.71
N CYS A 74 -5.72 33.42 -3.69
CA CYS A 74 -6.99 33.75 -4.36
C CYS A 74 -8.19 33.90 -3.39
N HIS A 75 -8.19 33.22 -2.26
CA HIS A 75 -9.29 33.26 -1.29
C HIS A 75 -9.04 34.22 -0.13
N GLU A 76 -10.12 34.80 0.41
CA GLU A 76 -10.03 35.70 1.55
C GLU A 76 -10.12 34.92 2.88
N LYS A 77 -9.17 35.16 3.79
CA LYS A 77 -9.17 34.55 5.13
C LYS A 77 -10.45 34.87 5.88
N GLY A 78 -11.05 33.85 6.49
CA GLY A 78 -12.30 33.98 7.25
C GLY A 78 -13.56 34.12 6.40
N LYS A 79 -13.45 34.05 5.06
CA LYS A 79 -14.59 34.03 4.14
C LYS A 79 -14.59 32.74 3.32
N PRO A 80 -15.32 31.70 3.74
CA PRO A 80 -15.35 30.44 3.02
C PRO A 80 -15.86 30.62 1.59
N PRO A 81 -15.20 30.00 0.60
CA PRO A 81 -15.68 29.98 -0.77
C PRO A 81 -17.12 29.42 -0.85
N PRO A 82 -18.03 30.10 -1.56
CA PRO A 82 -19.41 29.63 -1.67
C PRO A 82 -19.49 28.38 -2.54
N ILE A 83 -20.18 27.34 -2.05
CA ILE A 83 -20.48 26.14 -2.83
C ILE A 83 -21.69 26.40 -3.73
N ARG A 84 -21.57 26.02 -5.00
CA ARG A 84 -22.65 26.14 -6.01
C ARG A 84 -23.04 24.78 -6.53
N TYR A 85 -24.32 24.64 -6.91
CA TYR A 85 -24.89 23.41 -7.42
C TYR A 85 -25.55 23.64 -8.78
N ASP A 86 -25.55 22.60 -9.61
CA ASP A 86 -26.30 22.58 -10.86
C ASP A 86 -27.79 22.24 -10.65
N ALA A 87 -28.55 22.14 -11.74
CA ALA A 87 -29.97 21.81 -11.69
C ALA A 87 -30.28 20.42 -11.08
N ASN A 88 -29.28 19.52 -11.06
CA ASN A 88 -29.39 18.16 -10.54
C ASN A 88 -28.83 18.03 -9.11
N GLN A 89 -28.57 19.16 -8.42
CA GLN A 89 -27.96 19.20 -7.09
C GLN A 89 -26.53 18.62 -7.03
N LYS A 90 -25.80 18.63 -8.15
CA LYS A 90 -24.39 18.28 -8.18
C LYS A 90 -23.53 19.52 -7.98
N ILE A 91 -22.44 19.38 -7.23
CA ILE A 91 -21.49 20.47 -7.02
C ILE A 91 -20.87 20.93 -8.35
N ILE A 92 -20.80 22.24 -8.53
CA ILE A 92 -20.10 22.86 -9.66
C ILE A 92 -18.67 23.17 -9.22
N VAL A 93 -17.70 22.50 -9.86
CA VAL A 93 -16.27 22.80 -9.66
C VAL A 93 -15.96 24.14 -10.34
N PRO A 94 -15.40 25.13 -9.61
CA PRO A 94 -14.99 26.41 -10.20
C PRO A 94 -13.96 26.21 -11.32
N LYS A 95 -13.97 27.09 -12.33
CA LYS A 95 -13.03 26.99 -13.47
C LYS A 95 -11.58 27.13 -13.05
N GLU A 96 -11.35 27.86 -11.97
CA GLU A 96 -10.05 28.06 -11.33
C GLU A 96 -9.47 26.73 -10.80
N HIS A 97 -10.31 25.75 -10.50
CA HIS A 97 -9.94 24.40 -10.05
C HIS A 97 -10.22 23.34 -11.14
N SER A 98 -9.98 23.68 -12.41
CA SER A 98 -10.36 22.84 -13.57
C SER A 98 -9.71 21.45 -13.63
N ASP A 99 -8.64 21.22 -12.87
CA ASP A 99 -7.94 19.94 -12.71
C ASP A 99 -8.61 19.00 -11.70
N VAL A 100 -9.57 19.51 -10.91
CA VAL A 100 -10.32 18.73 -9.93
C VAL A 100 -11.41 17.92 -10.61
N VAL A 101 -11.28 16.59 -10.50
CA VAL A 101 -12.30 15.62 -10.92
C VAL A 101 -13.10 15.14 -9.72
N MET A 102 -14.43 15.07 -9.82
CA MET A 102 -15.29 14.65 -8.71
C MET A 102 -15.89 13.27 -8.94
N GLY A 103 -15.59 12.35 -8.04
CA GLY A 103 -16.06 10.96 -8.06
C GLY A 103 -15.84 10.23 -6.75
N HIS A 104 -15.89 10.94 -5.62
CA HIS A 104 -15.72 10.33 -4.31
C HIS A 104 -17.04 9.78 -3.79
N GLY A 105 -17.16 8.46 -3.81
CA GLY A 105 -18.34 7.73 -3.32
C GLY A 105 -19.45 7.58 -4.35
N SER A 106 -20.32 6.59 -4.14
CA SER A 106 -21.45 6.34 -5.04
C SER A 106 -22.49 7.46 -4.95
N HIS A 107 -23.09 7.82 -6.09
CA HIS A 107 -24.13 8.85 -6.20
C HIS A 107 -23.68 10.24 -5.68
N ASP A 108 -22.40 10.58 -5.88
CA ASP A 108 -21.84 11.90 -5.57
C ASP A 108 -21.93 12.31 -4.08
N ARG A 109 -22.18 11.37 -3.16
CA ARG A 109 -22.45 11.64 -1.73
C ARG A 109 -21.26 12.23 -0.96
N ASN A 110 -20.03 12.05 -1.41
CA ASN A 110 -18.85 12.62 -0.77
C ASN A 110 -18.15 13.68 -1.64
N ASN A 111 -18.88 14.29 -2.59
CA ASN A 111 -18.32 15.31 -3.48
C ASN A 111 -18.36 16.74 -2.91
N LEU A 112 -18.89 16.96 -1.71
CA LEU A 112 -18.85 18.30 -1.10
C LEU A 112 -17.41 18.62 -0.64
N CYS A 113 -16.86 19.77 -1.05
CA CYS A 113 -15.47 20.15 -0.73
C CYS A 113 -15.18 20.11 0.77
N TYR A 114 -16.10 20.68 1.55
CA TYR A 114 -15.99 20.76 3.01
C TYR A 114 -16.30 19.45 3.72
N ASN A 115 -16.47 18.35 2.98
CA ASN A 115 -16.41 17.05 3.63
C ASN A 115 -15.00 16.69 4.10
N CYS A 116 -13.98 17.26 3.47
CA CYS A 116 -12.59 16.96 3.74
C CYS A 116 -11.80 18.24 4.08
N HIS A 117 -12.07 19.33 3.37
CA HIS A 117 -11.45 20.62 3.63
C HIS A 117 -12.13 21.32 4.80
N ASN A 118 -11.34 22.02 5.61
CA ASN A 118 -11.89 22.87 6.65
C ASN A 118 -12.41 24.18 6.03
N GLU A 119 -13.70 24.44 6.21
CA GLU A 119 -14.36 25.64 5.69
C GLU A 119 -13.86 26.93 6.34
N GLN A 120 -13.45 26.87 7.61
CA GLN A 120 -12.96 28.04 8.36
C GLN A 120 -11.46 28.28 8.15
N ASN A 121 -10.72 27.27 7.71
CA ASN A 121 -9.29 27.37 7.44
C ASN A 121 -8.87 26.50 6.26
N LEU A 122 -8.74 27.09 5.07
CA LEU A 122 -8.44 26.35 3.84
C LEU A 122 -7.06 25.68 3.82
N LEU A 123 -6.17 26.03 4.75
CA LEU A 123 -4.85 25.39 4.93
C LEU A 123 -4.92 24.10 5.76
N THR A 124 -6.10 23.76 6.30
CA THR A 124 -6.32 22.53 7.05
C THR A 124 -7.46 21.71 6.45
N LEU A 125 -7.47 20.45 6.86
CA LEU A 125 -8.50 19.48 6.60
C LEU A 125 -9.27 19.25 7.90
N GLN A 126 -10.52 18.82 7.79
CA GLN A 126 -11.36 18.56 8.96
C GLN A 126 -11.84 17.12 8.96
N VAL A 127 -11.50 16.38 10.02
CA VAL A 127 -12.04 15.04 10.25
C VAL A 127 -13.50 15.12 10.70
N ARG A 128 -14.25 14.02 10.55
CA ARG A 128 -15.67 13.94 10.94
C ARG A 128 -15.99 14.31 12.40
N ASP A 129 -15.03 14.14 13.30
CA ASP A 129 -15.18 14.49 14.73
C ASP A 129 -14.87 15.97 15.03
N GLY A 130 -14.58 16.77 14.00
CA GLY A 130 -14.35 18.21 14.08
C GLY A 130 -12.90 18.62 14.31
N ARG A 131 -11.98 17.70 14.62
CA ARG A 131 -10.55 18.03 14.73
C ARG A 131 -10.00 18.53 13.40
N GLU A 132 -9.05 19.45 13.48
CA GLU A 132 -8.28 19.90 12.33
C GLU A 132 -7.02 19.05 12.15
N VAL A 133 -6.69 18.74 10.89
CA VAL A 133 -5.44 18.06 10.52
C VAL A 133 -4.81 18.76 9.33
N GLY A 134 -3.48 18.72 9.23
CA GLY A 134 -2.75 19.29 8.08
C GLY A 134 -2.80 18.40 6.85
N PHE A 135 -2.40 18.95 5.70
CA PHE A 135 -2.21 18.21 4.44
C PHE A 135 -1.10 17.16 4.49
N ASP A 136 -0.27 17.17 5.54
CA ASP A 136 0.72 16.15 5.85
C ASP A 136 0.14 14.95 6.63
N ASN A 137 -1.10 15.07 7.12
CA ASN A 137 -1.75 14.07 7.98
C ASN A 137 -3.03 13.48 7.36
N ILE A 138 -2.97 13.20 6.05
CA ILE A 138 -4.05 12.66 5.23
C ILE A 138 -4.64 11.34 5.76
N PRO A 139 -3.84 10.36 6.29
CA PRO A 139 -4.41 9.10 6.76
C PRO A 139 -5.49 9.28 7.83
N GLN A 140 -5.30 10.23 8.74
CA GLN A 140 -6.22 10.55 9.82
C GLN A 140 -7.49 11.21 9.29
N LEU A 141 -7.37 12.07 8.26
CA LEU A 141 -8.52 12.59 7.52
C LEU A 141 -9.36 11.43 6.95
N CYS A 142 -8.74 10.59 6.12
CA CYS A 142 -9.44 9.52 5.41
C CYS A 142 -10.04 8.49 6.37
N GLY A 143 -9.32 8.19 7.45
CA GLY A 143 -9.74 7.25 8.48
C GLY A 143 -10.99 7.68 9.26
N SER A 144 -11.33 8.98 9.26
CA SER A 144 -12.56 9.47 9.89
C SER A 144 -13.85 8.89 9.27
N CYS A 145 -13.77 8.42 8.03
CA CYS A 145 -14.84 7.66 7.35
C CYS A 145 -14.40 6.22 7.04
N HIS A 146 -13.12 5.99 6.75
CA HIS A 146 -12.56 4.69 6.32
C HIS A 146 -11.77 4.00 7.43
N GLY A 147 -12.38 3.83 8.59
CA GLY A 147 -11.74 3.26 9.79
C GLY A 147 -10.97 1.95 9.58
N PRO A 148 -11.54 0.92 8.90
CA PRO A 148 -10.81 -0.32 8.62
C PRO A 148 -9.52 -0.10 7.81
N ASN A 149 -9.55 0.78 6.82
CA ASN A 149 -8.36 1.10 6.02
C ASN A 149 -7.32 1.86 6.85
N LEU A 150 -7.74 2.76 7.74
CA LEU A 150 -6.82 3.44 8.66
C LEU A 150 -6.15 2.42 9.61
N ARG A 151 -6.92 1.52 10.22
CA ARG A 151 -6.38 0.47 11.08
C ARG A 151 -5.33 -0.37 10.36
N ASP A 152 -5.63 -0.79 9.12
CA ASP A 152 -4.70 -1.60 8.33
C ASP A 152 -3.47 -0.79 7.91
N TRP A 153 -3.62 0.51 7.65
CA TRP A 153 -2.51 1.44 7.40
C TRP A 153 -1.62 1.61 8.64
N GLU A 154 -2.21 1.83 9.82
CA GLU A 154 -1.51 1.96 11.10
C GLU A 154 -0.69 0.70 11.40
N ALA A 155 -1.27 -0.48 11.15
CA ALA A 155 -0.61 -1.78 11.29
C ALA A 155 0.44 -2.08 10.19
N GLY A 156 0.57 -1.21 9.17
CA GLY A 156 1.53 -1.38 8.07
C GLY A 156 1.10 -2.37 6.99
N ALA A 157 -0.13 -2.89 7.04
CA ALA A 157 -0.73 -3.72 5.99
C ALA A 157 -1.19 -2.89 4.78
N HIS A 158 -1.42 -1.58 4.97
CA HIS A 158 -1.75 -0.62 3.92
C HIS A 158 -0.71 0.53 3.88
N GLY A 159 -0.59 1.20 2.73
CA GLY A 159 0.27 2.39 2.57
C GLY A 159 1.75 2.04 2.55
N ARG A 160 2.15 1.16 1.61
CA ARG A 160 3.51 0.66 1.35
C ARG A 160 4.63 1.31 2.19
N THR A 161 5.19 0.54 3.10
CA THR A 161 6.38 0.92 3.88
C THR A 161 7.65 0.66 3.06
N SER A 162 8.57 1.62 3.05
CA SER A 162 9.84 1.60 2.33
C SER A 162 10.97 2.12 3.23
N GLY A 163 12.21 2.13 2.75
CA GLY A 163 13.36 2.65 3.51
C GLY A 163 13.96 1.59 4.44
N TYR A 164 14.54 2.03 5.56
CA TYR A 164 15.29 1.16 6.46
C TYR A 164 14.40 0.56 7.56
N TRP A 165 14.44 -0.77 7.67
CA TRP A 165 13.84 -1.45 8.83
C TRP A 165 14.64 -1.16 10.10
N ASP A 166 15.97 -1.15 9.99
CA ASP A 166 16.89 -0.73 11.05
C ASP A 166 17.03 0.79 11.04
N ARG A 167 16.50 1.42 12.09
CA ARG A 167 16.47 2.88 12.22
C ARG A 167 17.86 3.49 12.43
N SER A 168 18.87 2.70 12.76
CA SER A 168 20.26 3.17 12.83
C SER A 168 20.86 3.42 11.44
N LEU A 169 20.34 2.76 10.40
CA LEU A 169 20.82 2.89 9.02
C LEU A 169 20.07 3.98 8.23
N GLY A 170 18.91 4.43 8.73
CA GLY A 170 18.14 5.52 8.15
C GLY A 170 16.66 5.50 8.51
N THR A 171 15.87 6.32 7.83
CA THR A 171 14.42 6.40 8.06
C THR A 171 13.68 5.33 7.26
N ALA A 172 12.65 4.75 7.86
CA ALA A 172 11.57 4.11 7.11
C ALA A 172 10.57 5.20 6.71
N ASP A 173 10.02 5.03 5.52
CA ASP A 173 9.01 5.90 4.93
C ASP A 173 7.72 5.11 4.73
N ARG A 174 6.58 5.72 5.01
CA ARG A 174 5.27 5.08 4.84
C ARG A 174 4.39 6.02 4.02
N LEU A 175 3.97 5.55 2.85
CA LEU A 175 3.12 6.35 1.99
C LEU A 175 1.77 6.62 2.66
N SER A 176 1.25 7.82 2.43
CA SER A 176 -0.11 8.21 2.81
C SER A 176 -1.14 7.65 1.81
N CYS A 177 -2.43 7.81 2.14
CA CYS A 177 -3.53 7.40 1.26
C CYS A 177 -3.46 8.10 -0.11
N ALA A 178 -3.14 9.40 -0.12
CA ALA A 178 -3.16 10.21 -1.33
C ALA A 178 -1.97 9.96 -2.27
N ASN A 179 -0.95 9.21 -1.84
CA ASN A 179 0.13 8.76 -2.71
C ASN A 179 -0.33 7.77 -3.78
N CYS A 180 -1.41 7.04 -3.51
CA CYS A 180 -1.99 6.04 -4.42
C CYS A 180 -3.38 6.44 -4.90
N HIS A 181 -4.19 7.04 -4.03
CA HIS A 181 -5.57 7.43 -4.31
C HIS A 181 -5.64 8.92 -4.66
N ASN A 182 -6.38 9.28 -5.71
CA ASN A 182 -6.77 10.68 -5.91
C ASN A 182 -7.87 11.03 -4.89
N PRO A 183 -7.68 11.99 -3.96
CA PRO A 183 -8.70 12.30 -2.96
C PRO A 183 -10.06 12.67 -3.55
N HIS A 184 -10.12 13.27 -4.74
CA HIS A 184 -11.39 13.64 -5.37
C HIS A 184 -12.00 12.53 -6.25
N ALA A 185 -11.22 11.51 -6.61
CA ALA A 185 -11.66 10.32 -7.32
C ALA A 185 -10.84 9.08 -6.87
N PRO A 186 -11.11 8.53 -5.68
CA PRO A 186 -10.17 7.59 -5.02
C PRO A 186 -9.99 6.24 -5.69
N ARG A 187 -10.84 5.87 -6.65
CA ARG A 187 -10.73 4.57 -7.33
C ARG A 187 -9.39 4.47 -8.05
N ILE A 188 -8.59 3.46 -7.70
CA ILE A 188 -7.33 3.18 -8.39
C ILE A 188 -7.66 2.56 -9.77
N PRO A 189 -7.10 3.08 -10.88
CA PRO A 189 -7.23 2.47 -12.19
C PRO A 189 -6.62 1.06 -12.23
N THR A 190 -7.19 0.17 -13.04
CA THR A 190 -6.60 -1.15 -13.31
C THR A 190 -5.20 -0.99 -13.91
N ARG A 191 -4.26 -1.85 -13.48
CA ARG A 191 -2.90 -1.89 -14.01
C ARG A 191 -2.65 -3.20 -14.73
N GLU A 192 -1.73 -3.17 -15.68
CA GLU A 192 -1.20 -4.39 -16.28
C GLU A 192 -0.57 -5.27 -15.19
N SER A 193 -0.93 -6.54 -15.17
CA SER A 193 -0.35 -7.50 -14.24
C SER A 193 1.03 -7.93 -14.74
N ALA A 194 1.98 -8.11 -13.81
CA ALA A 194 3.26 -8.71 -14.16
C ALA A 194 3.06 -10.15 -14.70
N PRO A 195 3.99 -10.67 -15.51
CA PRO A 195 3.97 -12.06 -15.93
C PRO A 195 3.90 -13.02 -14.75
N ALA A 196 3.31 -14.20 -14.96
CA ALA A 196 3.23 -15.24 -13.94
C ALA A 196 4.63 -15.64 -13.43
N PRO A 197 4.79 -15.95 -12.13
CA PRO A 197 6.08 -16.35 -11.58
C PRO A 197 6.58 -17.64 -12.24
N HIS A 198 7.89 -17.71 -12.47
CA HIS A 198 8.52 -18.93 -12.95
C HIS A 198 8.49 -20.00 -11.86
N SER A 199 7.83 -21.13 -12.12
CA SER A 199 7.76 -22.23 -11.15
C SER A 199 9.14 -22.87 -10.98
N LEU A 200 9.54 -23.09 -9.72
CA LEU A 200 10.79 -23.77 -9.37
C LEU A 200 10.72 -25.27 -9.68
N HIS A 201 9.51 -25.84 -9.64
CA HIS A 201 9.22 -27.19 -10.10
C HIS A 201 8.75 -27.08 -11.55
N GLY A 202 9.23 -27.94 -12.45
CA GLY A 202 8.96 -27.89 -13.90
C GLY A 202 7.47 -27.78 -14.26
N PRO A 203 7.14 -27.45 -15.52
CA PRO A 203 5.82 -26.94 -15.88
C PRO A 203 4.72 -27.87 -15.38
N ALA A 204 3.89 -27.38 -14.45
CA ALA A 204 2.56 -27.93 -14.29
C ALA A 204 1.90 -27.77 -15.66
N GLY A 205 1.57 -28.90 -16.29
CA GLY A 205 0.93 -28.91 -17.59
C GLY A 205 -0.27 -27.96 -17.60
N THR A 206 -0.33 -27.16 -18.67
CA THR A 206 -1.51 -26.45 -19.16
C THR A 206 -2.24 -25.56 -18.13
N SER A 207 -1.91 -24.27 -18.18
CA SER A 207 -2.88 -23.23 -17.85
C SER A 207 -4.14 -23.41 -18.69
N SER A 208 -5.22 -23.91 -18.09
CA SER A 208 -6.56 -23.68 -18.64
C SER A 208 -6.80 -22.18 -18.67
N PRO A 209 -7.41 -21.63 -19.74
CA PRO A 209 -7.86 -20.24 -19.70
C PRO A 209 -8.88 -20.12 -18.59
N HIS A 210 -8.67 -19.17 -17.67
CA HIS A 210 -9.70 -18.76 -16.74
C HIS A 210 -10.82 -18.13 -17.57
N GLU A 211 -11.85 -18.92 -17.81
CA GLU A 211 -13.13 -18.47 -18.31
C GLU A 211 -13.67 -17.40 -17.36
N THR A 212 -13.80 -16.19 -17.88
CA THR A 212 -14.36 -15.05 -17.18
C THR A 212 -15.88 -15.15 -17.31
N THR A 213 -16.55 -15.69 -16.29
CA THR A 213 -18.00 -15.59 -16.15
C THR A 213 -18.37 -14.80 -14.90
N HIS A 214 -18.98 -13.64 -15.18
CA HIS A 214 -19.80 -12.74 -14.35
C HIS A 214 -19.12 -11.81 -13.36
#